data_AF-A0A1L5KNA4-F1
#
_entry.id   AF-A0A1L5KNA4-F1
#
_cell.length_a   1.000
_cell.length_b   1.000
_cell.length_c   1.000
_cell.angle_alpha   90.00
_cell.angle_beta   90.00
_cell.angle_gamma   90.00
#
_symmetry.space_group_name_H-M   'P 1'
#
loop_
_entity.id
_entity.type
_entity.pdbx_description
1 polymer ?
#
loop_
_entity_poly.entity_id
_entity_poly.type
_entity_poly.pdbx_seq_one_letter_code
_entity_poly.pdbx_strand_id
1 'polypeptide(L)'
;MPIHDKSPRPQEFAAVDLGSNSFHMVIARVVDGAMQIIGRLKQRVHLADGLGPDNMLSEEAMTRGLNCLSLFAERLQGFSPASVCIVGTHTLRQALNATDFLKRAEKVIPYPIEIISGNEEARLIFMGVEHTQPEKGRKLVIDIGGGSTELVIGENFEP
;
A
#
# COMPACT_ATOMS: atom_id res chain seq x y z
N MET A 1 6.18 -41.47 7.20
CA MET A 1 4.90 -41.25 6.48
C MET A 1 4.94 -39.86 5.87
N PRO A 2 4.92 -39.69 4.54
CA PRO A 2 4.78 -38.36 3.97
C PRO A 2 3.32 -37.93 4.15
N ILE A 3 3.10 -36.89 4.94
CA ILE A 3 1.80 -36.21 5.01
C ILE A 3 1.65 -35.51 3.66
N HIS A 4 0.94 -36.13 2.72
CA HIS A 4 0.43 -35.43 1.54
C HIS A 4 -0.67 -34.49 2.03
N ASP A 5 -0.27 -33.33 2.53
CA ASP A 5 -1.19 -32.26 2.88
C ASP A 5 -1.74 -31.66 1.59
N LYS A 6 -2.88 -32.19 1.15
CA LYS A 6 -3.69 -31.69 0.03
C LYS A 6 -4.62 -30.56 0.47
N SER A 7 -4.44 -30.02 1.67
CA SER A 7 -5.19 -28.83 2.09
C SER A 7 -4.78 -27.67 1.17
N PRO A 8 -5.74 -26.91 0.60
CA PRO A 8 -5.39 -25.71 -0.15
C PRO A 8 -4.53 -24.84 0.76
N ARG A 9 -3.34 -24.45 0.28
CA ARG A 9 -2.49 -23.53 1.03
C ARG A 9 -3.35 -22.29 1.33
N PRO A 10 -3.37 -21.82 2.59
CA PRO A 10 -4.11 -20.62 2.93
C PRO A 10 -3.76 -19.49 1.97
N GLN A 11 -4.76 -18.81 1.44
CA GLN A 11 -4.53 -17.73 0.48
C GLN A 11 -3.88 -16.55 1.21
N GLU A 12 -2.68 -16.19 0.76
CA GLU A 12 -1.94 -15.04 1.26
C GLU A 12 -2.14 -13.84 0.34
N PHE A 13 -2.23 -12.67 0.96
CA PHE A 13 -2.40 -11.38 0.33
C PHE A 13 -1.35 -10.42 0.87
N ALA A 14 -0.89 -9.52 0.01
CA ALA A 14 -0.02 -8.42 0.42
C ALA A 14 -0.58 -7.10 -0.10
N ALA A 15 -0.59 -6.11 0.78
CA ALA A 15 -0.87 -4.73 0.45
C ALA A 15 0.36 -3.88 0.76
N VAL A 16 0.79 -3.07 -0.20
CA VAL A 16 1.91 -2.14 -0.06
C VAL A 16 1.40 -0.73 -0.36
N ASP A 17 1.66 0.18 0.56
CA ASP A 17 1.33 1.60 0.44
C ASP A 17 2.63 2.42 0.34
N LEU A 18 2.75 3.20 -0.72
CA LEU A 18 3.87 4.07 -1.03
C LEU A 18 3.52 5.53 -0.69
N GLY A 19 3.49 5.80 0.62
CA GLY A 19 3.14 7.11 1.16
C GLY A 19 4.26 8.15 1.12
N SER A 20 3.90 9.39 1.42
CA SER A 20 4.79 10.56 1.43
C SER A 20 5.97 10.44 2.38
N ASN A 21 5.74 9.91 3.59
CA ASN A 21 6.75 9.81 4.65
C ASN A 21 7.33 8.39 4.75
N SER A 22 6.48 7.37 4.63
CA SER A 22 6.87 5.99 4.87
C SER A 22 6.20 5.07 3.86
N PHE A 23 6.89 3.99 3.50
CA PHE A 23 6.30 2.88 2.77
C PHE A 23 5.92 1.79 3.76
N HIS A 24 4.72 1.24 3.61
CA HIS A 24 4.16 0.24 4.50
C HIS A 24 3.83 -1.01 3.70
N MET A 25 4.06 -2.19 4.27
CA MET A 25 3.64 -3.46 3.70
C MET A 25 2.96 -4.28 4.79
N VAL A 26 1.79 -4.84 4.45
CA VAL A 26 1.05 -5.78 5.30
C VAL A 26 0.87 -7.06 4.51
N ILE A 27 1.20 -8.19 5.14
CA ILE A 27 0.93 -9.52 4.61
C ILE A 27 -0.13 -10.15 5.51
N ALA A 28 -1.20 -10.62 4.89
CA ALA A 28 -2.30 -11.28 5.56
C ALA A 28 -2.58 -12.64 4.93
N ARG A 29 -3.20 -13.52 5.70
CA ARG A 29 -3.61 -14.85 5.30
C ARG A 29 -5.07 -15.04 5.67
N VAL A 30 -5.84 -15.69 4.81
CA VAL A 30 -7.21 -16.09 5.14
C VAL A 30 -7.21 -17.52 5.68
N VAL A 31 -7.70 -17.69 6.90
CA VAL A 31 -7.86 -18.99 7.58
C VAL A 31 -9.29 -19.08 8.09
N ASP A 32 -10.03 -20.10 7.65
CA ASP A 32 -11.45 -20.32 8.02
C ASP A 32 -12.35 -19.08 7.82
N GLY A 33 -12.10 -18.31 6.75
CA GLY A 33 -12.84 -17.09 6.43
C GLY A 33 -12.42 -15.85 7.22
N ALA A 34 -11.48 -15.99 8.17
CA ALA A 34 -10.93 -14.87 8.94
C ALA A 34 -9.59 -14.40 8.36
N MET A 35 -9.42 -13.08 8.29
CA MET A 35 -8.15 -12.47 7.88
C MET A 35 -7.20 -12.39 9.08
N GLN A 36 -6.00 -12.95 8.94
CA GLN A 36 -4.94 -12.91 9.94
C GLN A 36 -3.72 -12.19 9.38
N ILE A 37 -3.25 -11.15 10.06
CA ILE A 37 -2.02 -10.45 9.68
C ILE A 37 -0.83 -11.29 10.12
N ILE A 38 0.01 -11.69 9.17
CA ILE A 38 1.20 -12.52 9.39
C ILE A 38 2.51 -11.77 9.22
N GLY A 39 2.46 -10.56 8.63
CA GLY A 39 3.64 -9.72 8.45
C GLY A 39 3.30 -8.25 8.37
N ARG A 40 4.14 -7.40 8.95
CA ARG A 40 4.12 -5.95 8.79
C ARG A 40 5.54 -5.45 8.62
N LEU A 41 5.75 -4.63 7.61
CA LEU A 41 6.99 -3.88 7.44
C LEU A 41 6.65 -2.41 7.23
N LYS A 42 7.47 -1.54 7.81
CA LYS A 42 7.37 -0.10 7.66
C LYS A 42 8.78 0.45 7.52
N GLN A 43 9.00 1.22 6.47
CA GLN A 43 10.27 1.90 6.23
C GLN A 43 10.00 3.39 6.05
N ARG A 44 10.75 4.23 6.76
CA ARG A 44 10.73 5.68 6.53
C ARG A 44 11.55 6.00 5.29
N VAL A 45 10.87 6.35 4.21
CA VAL A 45 11.47 6.65 2.91
C VAL A 45 11.65 8.16 2.72
N HIS A 46 10.80 8.96 3.37
CA HIS A 46 10.79 10.42 3.23
C HIS A 46 10.74 10.82 1.76
N LEU A 47 9.78 10.28 1.01
CA LEU A 47 9.67 10.52 -0.43
C LEU A 47 9.32 12.00 -0.70
N ALA A 48 8.45 12.58 0.12
CA ALA A 48 8.04 13.98 0.03
C ALA A 48 9.21 14.96 0.21
N ASP A 49 10.19 14.63 1.05
CA ASP A 49 11.36 15.49 1.29
C ASP A 49 12.22 15.67 0.03
N GLY A 50 12.09 14.76 -0.94
CA GLY A 50 12.74 14.87 -2.25
C GLY A 50 11.87 15.48 -3.34
N LEU A 51 10.62 15.83 -3.06
CA LEU A 51 9.76 16.51 -4.02
C LEU A 51 10.10 18.01 -4.02
N GLY A 52 10.76 18.46 -5.08
CA GLY A 52 11.15 19.85 -5.25
C GLY A 52 9.95 20.79 -5.47
N PRO A 53 10.17 22.12 -5.42
CA PRO A 53 9.13 23.12 -5.71
C PRO A 53 8.63 23.08 -7.17
N ASP A 54 9.37 22.43 -8.06
CA ASP A 54 9.00 22.14 -9.44
C ASP A 54 8.20 20.83 -9.59
N ASN A 55 7.82 20.20 -8.48
CA ASN A 55 7.18 18.89 -8.42
C ASN A 55 8.00 17.77 -9.06
N MET A 56 9.32 17.88 -9.07
CA MET A 56 10.22 16.81 -9.51
C MET A 56 10.77 16.07 -8.29
N LEU A 57 10.70 14.74 -8.32
CA LEU A 57 11.39 13.89 -7.36
C LEU A 57 12.89 13.92 -7.61
N SER A 58 13.65 14.16 -6.54
CA SER A 58 15.10 14.06 -6.55
C SER A 58 15.56 12.62 -6.75
N GLU A 59 16.74 12.46 -7.36
CA GLU A 59 17.38 11.15 -7.55
C GLU A 59 17.63 10.43 -6.22
N GLU A 60 17.94 11.18 -5.16
CA GLU A 60 18.15 10.61 -3.82
C GLU A 60 16.86 9.99 -3.27
N ALA A 61 15.72 10.70 -3.37
CA ALA A 61 14.44 10.18 -2.89
C ALA A 61 13.95 9.00 -3.72
N MET A 62 14.11 9.04 -5.04
CA MET A 62 13.83 7.89 -5.90
C MET A 62 14.69 6.67 -5.49
N THR A 63 15.98 6.88 -5.24
CA THR A 63 16.89 5.80 -4.81
C THR A 63 16.46 5.20 -3.48
N ARG A 64 16.09 6.02 -2.48
CA ARG A 64 15.56 5.52 -1.20
C ARG A 64 14.28 4.70 -1.39
N GLY A 65 13.36 5.18 -2.23
CA GLY A 65 12.11 4.48 -2.54
C GLY A 65 12.35 3.14 -3.22
N LEU A 66 13.22 3.10 -4.24
CA LEU A 66 13.58 1.87 -4.95
C LEU A 66 14.28 0.86 -4.04
N ASN A 67 15.19 1.30 -3.17
CA ASN A 67 15.84 0.43 -2.19
C ASN A 67 14.81 -0.20 -1.22
N CYS A 68 13.80 0.57 -0.80
CA CYS A 68 12.72 0.04 0.01
C CYS A 68 11.89 -1.01 -0.76
N LEU A 69 11.57 -0.75 -2.03
CA LEU A 69 10.86 -1.70 -2.88
C LEU A 69 11.65 -3.00 -3.08
N SER A 70 12.98 -2.94 -3.18
CA SER A 70 13.83 -4.15 -3.22
C SER A 70 13.63 -5.02 -1.99
N LEU A 71 13.61 -4.42 -0.79
CA LEU A 71 13.39 -5.14 0.47
C LEU A 71 11.98 -5.75 0.54
N PHE A 72 10.98 -5.08 -0.03
CA PHE A 72 9.62 -5.62 -0.11
C PHE A 72 9.54 -6.75 -1.13
N ALA A 73 10.22 -6.64 -2.27
CA ALA A 73 10.26 -7.69 -3.29
C ALA A 73 10.83 -9.00 -2.73
N GLU A 74 11.85 -8.95 -1.85
CA GLU A 74 12.37 -10.12 -1.14
C GLU A 74 11.30 -10.82 -0.29
N ARG A 75 10.43 -10.05 0.38
CA ARG A 75 9.35 -10.59 1.23
C ARG A 75 8.17 -11.14 0.43
N LEU A 76 7.98 -10.63 -0.78
CA LEU A 76 6.90 -11.02 -1.68
C LEU A 76 7.31 -12.13 -2.66
N GLN A 77 8.49 -12.75 -2.47
CA GLN A 77 8.90 -13.88 -3.29
C GLN A 77 7.88 -15.02 -3.19
N GLY A 78 7.41 -15.50 -4.35
CA GLY A 78 6.44 -16.59 -4.44
C GLY A 78 4.98 -16.17 -4.33
N PHE A 79 4.67 -14.88 -4.14
CA PHE A 79 3.30 -14.38 -4.23
C PHE A 79 2.81 -14.39 -5.69
N SER A 80 1.54 -14.72 -5.87
CA SER A 80 0.87 -14.50 -7.16
C SER A 80 0.64 -13.00 -7.37
N PRO A 81 0.80 -12.44 -8.58
CA PRO A 81 0.46 -11.05 -8.85
C PRO A 81 -0.98 -10.67 -8.47
N ALA A 82 -1.93 -11.61 -8.57
CA ALA A 82 -3.32 -11.38 -8.17
C ALA A 82 -3.52 -11.24 -6.65
N SER A 83 -2.51 -11.59 -5.85
CA SER A 83 -2.52 -11.49 -4.38
C SER A 83 -1.76 -10.26 -3.87
N VAL A 84 -1.15 -9.45 -4.73
CA VAL A 84 -0.35 -8.30 -4.33
C VAL A 84 -0.95 -7.02 -4.89
N CYS A 85 -1.25 -6.08 -4.01
CA CYS A 85 -1.67 -4.73 -4.37
C CYS A 85 -0.61 -3.73 -3.91
N ILE A 86 -0.11 -2.88 -4.80
CA ILE A 86 0.82 -1.81 -4.46
C ILE A 86 0.23 -0.48 -4.93
N VAL A 87 0.02 0.43 -3.99
CA VAL A 87 -0.57 1.74 -4.26
C VAL A 87 0.42 2.86 -3.93
N GLY A 88 0.47 3.88 -4.78
CA GLY A 88 1.16 5.14 -4.52
C GLY A 88 0.16 6.26 -4.31
N THR A 89 0.42 7.10 -3.31
CA THR A 89 -0.53 8.14 -2.88
C THR A 89 0.01 9.54 -3.15
N HIS A 90 -0.16 10.48 -2.22
CA HIS A 90 0.01 11.91 -2.44
C HIS A 90 1.30 12.32 -3.15
N THR A 91 2.47 11.94 -2.65
CA THR A 91 3.74 12.40 -3.25
C THR A 91 3.93 11.92 -4.68
N LEU A 92 3.59 10.66 -4.98
CA LEU A 92 3.69 10.13 -6.34
C LEU A 92 2.63 10.73 -7.27
N ARG A 93 1.47 11.11 -6.74
CA ARG A 93 0.43 11.82 -7.48
C ARG A 93 0.84 13.25 -7.86
N GLN A 94 1.64 13.92 -7.03
CA GLN A 94 2.16 15.28 -7.31
C GLN A 94 3.38 15.27 -8.24
N ALA A 95 4.21 14.23 -8.18
CA ALA A 95 5.47 14.19 -8.90
C ALA A 95 5.29 14.11 -10.43
N LEU A 96 5.79 15.11 -11.16
CA LEU A 96 5.72 15.16 -12.63
C LEU A 96 6.57 14.06 -13.30
N ASN A 97 7.61 13.59 -12.62
CA ASN A 97 8.46 12.49 -13.03
C ASN A 97 8.13 11.16 -12.33
N ALA A 98 6.92 10.99 -11.80
CA ALA A 98 6.49 9.72 -11.18
C ALA A 98 6.64 8.54 -12.14
N THR A 99 6.35 8.73 -13.44
CA THR A 99 6.53 7.70 -14.47
C THR A 99 7.97 7.17 -14.54
N ASP A 100 8.98 8.02 -14.29
CA ASP A 100 10.37 7.59 -14.27
C ASP A 100 10.69 6.75 -13.04
N PHE A 101 10.13 7.10 -11.88
CA PHE A 101 10.19 6.27 -10.69
C PHE A 101 9.53 4.90 -10.92
N LEU A 102 8.33 4.86 -11.51
CA LEU A 102 7.59 3.63 -11.80
C LEU A 102 8.36 2.70 -12.76
N LYS A 103 8.91 3.24 -13.87
CA LYS A 103 9.74 2.46 -14.81
C LYS A 103 10.98 1.84 -14.16
N ARG A 104 11.56 2.51 -13.16
CA ARG A 104 12.69 1.98 -12.39
C ARG A 104 12.21 0.94 -11.37
N ALA A 105 11.06 1.17 -10.74
CA ALA A 105 10.45 0.26 -9.79
C ALA A 105 10.08 -1.08 -10.42
N GLU A 106 9.58 -1.10 -11.65
CA GLU A 106 9.27 -2.33 -12.42
C GLU A 106 10.47 -3.29 -12.53
N LYS A 107 11.71 -2.77 -12.48
CA LYS A 107 12.93 -3.60 -12.52
C LYS A 107 13.28 -4.23 -11.17
N VAL A 108 12.66 -3.77 -10.10
CA VAL A 108 12.97 -4.10 -8.72
C VAL A 108 11.88 -4.95 -8.09
N ILE A 109 10.61 -4.60 -8.36
CA ILE A 109 9.44 -5.28 -7.82
C ILE A 109 8.54 -5.74 -8.98
N PRO A 110 8.27 -7.05 -9.14
CA PRO A 110 7.55 -7.58 -10.29
C PRO A 110 6.02 -7.44 -10.18
N TYR A 111 5.55 -6.46 -9.41
CA TYR A 111 4.14 -6.19 -9.15
C TYR A 111 3.81 -4.77 -9.62
N PRO A 112 2.66 -4.57 -10.28
CA PRO A 112 2.27 -3.24 -10.75
C PRO A 112 2.06 -2.30 -9.56
N ILE A 113 2.45 -1.05 -9.74
CA ILE A 113 2.22 0.03 -8.79
C ILE A 113 1.17 0.95 -9.40
N GLU A 114 0.05 1.13 -8.70
CA GLU A 114 -1.02 2.02 -9.11
C GLU A 114 -0.98 3.33 -8.31
N ILE A 115 -0.94 4.47 -9.00
CA ILE A 115 -1.08 5.77 -8.32
C ILE A 115 -2.56 6.10 -8.22
N ILE A 116 -3.09 6.13 -7.00
CA ILE A 116 -4.52 6.32 -6.76
C ILE A 116 -4.86 7.80 -6.47
N SER A 117 -6.11 8.16 -6.78
CA SER A 117 -6.66 9.46 -6.41
C SER A 117 -6.88 9.58 -4.91
N GLY A 118 -6.92 10.81 -4.37
CA GLY A 118 -7.25 11.02 -2.95
C GLY A 118 -8.66 10.50 -2.59
N ASN A 119 -9.61 10.53 -3.53
CA ASN A 119 -10.94 9.97 -3.31
C ASN A 119 -10.90 8.44 -3.16
N GLU A 120 -10.09 7.77 -3.97
CA GLU A 120 -9.93 6.32 -3.89
C GLU A 120 -9.18 5.91 -2.62
N GLU A 121 -8.16 6.68 -2.25
CA GLU A 121 -7.46 6.55 -0.96
C GLU A 121 -8.45 6.66 0.21
N ALA A 122 -9.27 7.71 0.24
CA ALA A 122 -10.31 7.91 1.24
C ALA A 122 -11.34 6.76 1.27
N ARG A 123 -11.75 6.27 0.09
CA ARG A 123 -12.67 5.13 -0.05
C ARG A 123 -12.09 3.86 0.60
N LEU A 124 -10.84 3.53 0.30
CA LEU A 124 -10.13 2.36 0.84
C LEU A 124 -9.94 2.49 2.36
N ILE A 125 -9.60 3.68 2.85
CA ILE A 125 -9.50 3.96 4.29
C ILE A 125 -10.84 3.73 4.98
N PHE A 126 -11.93 4.27 4.42
CA PHE A 126 -13.28 4.08 4.96
C PHE A 126 -13.65 2.59 5.06
N MET A 127 -13.41 1.82 4.00
CA MET A 127 -13.64 0.37 4.01
C MET A 127 -12.82 -0.35 5.09
N GLY A 128 -11.57 0.05 5.30
CA GLY A 128 -10.72 -0.48 6.37
C GLY A 128 -11.27 -0.18 7.77
N VAL A 129 -11.79 1.03 7.98
CA VAL A 129 -12.45 1.43 9.24
C VAL A 129 -13.74 0.64 9.45
N GLU A 130 -14.59 0.50 8.44
CA GLU A 130 -15.83 -0.29 8.52
C GLU A 130 -15.58 -1.76 8.88
N HIS A 131 -14.48 -2.35 8.39
CA HIS A 131 -14.11 -3.74 8.72
C HIS A 131 -13.55 -3.92 10.14
N THR A 132 -13.05 -2.86 10.77
CA THR A 132 -12.31 -2.96 12.05
C THR A 132 -13.05 -2.32 13.22
N GLN A 133 -13.97 -1.40 12.96
CA GLN A 133 -14.73 -0.69 13.98
C GLN A 133 -16.17 -1.22 14.06
N PRO A 134 -16.60 -1.77 15.21
CA PRO A 134 -17.91 -2.41 15.36
C PRO A 134 -19.08 -1.41 15.48
N GLU A 135 -18.77 -0.12 15.56
CA GLU A 135 -19.74 0.96 15.70
C GLU A 135 -20.65 1.02 14.48
N LYS A 136 -21.95 1.22 14.72
CA LYS A 136 -22.98 1.31 13.67
C LYS A 136 -23.37 2.76 13.42
N GLY A 137 -23.89 3.02 12.23
CA GLY A 137 -24.34 4.35 11.81
C GLY A 137 -23.28 5.12 11.06
N ARG A 138 -23.60 6.37 10.73
CA ARG A 138 -22.77 7.25 9.90
C ARG A 138 -21.45 7.61 10.60
N LYS A 139 -20.34 7.49 9.88
CA LYS A 139 -18.98 7.78 10.38
C LYS A 139 -18.30 8.82 9.51
N LEU A 140 -17.66 9.79 10.14
CA LEU A 140 -16.69 10.67 9.48
C LEU A 140 -15.29 10.12 9.80
N VAL A 141 -14.57 9.69 8.78
CA VAL A 141 -13.17 9.28 8.90
C VAL A 141 -12.30 10.43 8.39
N ILE A 142 -11.29 10.76 9.19
CA ILE A 142 -10.29 11.78 8.87
C ILE A 142 -8.93 11.07 8.94
N ASP A 143 -8.27 10.93 7.79
CA ASP A 143 -6.91 10.42 7.74
C ASP A 143 -5.94 11.57 7.48
N ILE A 144 -4.90 11.65 8.32
CA ILE A 144 -3.92 12.75 8.29
C ILE A 144 -2.59 12.15 7.88
N GLY A 145 -2.30 12.26 6.58
CA GLY A 145 -1.07 11.79 5.97
C GLY A 145 0.08 12.80 6.06
N GLY A 146 1.21 12.44 5.43
CA GLY A 146 2.41 13.30 5.38
C GLY A 146 2.34 14.45 4.39
N GLY A 147 1.43 14.39 3.41
CA GLY A 147 1.23 15.45 2.40
C GLY A 147 -0.24 15.73 2.05
N SER A 148 -1.17 14.92 2.53
CA SER A 148 -2.62 15.11 2.34
C SER A 148 -3.39 14.83 3.63
N THR A 149 -4.63 15.29 3.64
CA THR A 149 -5.64 14.87 4.61
C THR A 149 -6.88 14.48 3.83
N GLU A 150 -7.32 13.25 4.03
CA GLU A 150 -8.48 12.66 3.39
C GLU A 150 -9.65 12.69 4.37
N LEU A 151 -10.82 13.12 3.89
CA LEU A 151 -12.07 13.16 4.67
C LEU A 151 -13.14 12.39 3.91
N VAL A 152 -13.78 11.45 4.59
CA VAL A 152 -14.84 10.60 4.00
C VAL A 152 -15.94 10.35 5.02
N ILE A 153 -17.20 10.43 4.57
CA ILE A 153 -18.35 10.29 5.44
C ILE A 153 -19.37 9.30 4.88
N GLY A 154 -19.36 8.09 5.43
CA GLY A 154 -20.18 7.00 4.92
C GLY A 154 -20.95 6.25 6.00
N GLU A 155 -21.64 5.21 5.55
CA GLU A 155 -22.34 4.24 6.40
C GLU A 155 -22.44 2.88 5.69
N ASN A 156 -22.25 1.77 6.41
CA ASN A 156 -22.43 0.41 5.90
C ASN A 156 -21.60 0.11 4.63
N PHE A 157 -20.30 0.41 4.64
CA PHE A 157 -19.39 0.25 3.50
C PHE A 157 -19.69 1.13 2.27
N GLU A 158 -20.64 2.06 2.36
CA GLU A 158 -20.91 3.08 1.35
C GLU A 158 -20.35 4.44 1.82
N PRO A 159 -19.23 4.91 1.23
CA PRO A 159 -18.56 6.16 1.60
C PRO A 159 -19.24 7.43 1.11
#